data_AF-A0A2E5HE75-F1
#
_entry.id   AF-A0A2E5HE75-F1
#
_cell.length_a   1.000
_cell.length_b   1.000
_cell.length_c   1.000
_cell.angle_alpha   90.00
_cell.angle_beta   90.00
_cell.angle_gamma   90.00
#
_symmetry.space_group_name_H-M   'P 1'
#
loop_
_entity.id
_entity.type
_entity.pdbx_description
1 polymer ?
#
loop_
_entity_poly.entity_id
_entity_poly.type
_entity_poly.pdbx_seq_one_letter_code
_entity_poly.pdbx_strand_id
1 'polypeptide(L)'
;MPLLRSSFFLFLFLVTAISAQPLNNSLEQKILNAIESENYIFIENLIKSKELSPHARINGKPLIIHAAIHDKAEMILLLANYGALLIEPFCDEGKDIMDYAIENKSIHAQAQLIIIRA
;
A
#
# COMPACT_ATOMS: atom_id res chain seq x y z
N MET A 1 39.22 -43.94 -28.67
CA MET A 1 38.16 -44.81 -28.12
C MET A 1 38.77 -45.65 -27.01
N PRO A 2 38.14 -45.95 -25.85
CA PRO A 2 36.94 -45.40 -25.17
C PRO A 2 37.27 -44.91 -23.72
N LEU A 3 36.66 -43.82 -23.23
CA LEU A 3 35.52 -43.70 -22.29
C LEU A 3 35.77 -44.02 -20.79
N LEU A 4 35.28 -43.07 -19.99
CA LEU A 4 34.73 -43.15 -18.63
C LEU A 4 35.70 -43.29 -17.44
N ARG A 5 35.80 -42.21 -16.67
CA ARG A 5 35.21 -42.17 -15.32
C ARG A 5 35.26 -40.75 -14.75
N SER A 6 34.24 -40.42 -13.96
CA SER A 6 34.17 -39.25 -13.08
C SER A 6 33.69 -37.93 -13.70
N SER A 7 32.42 -37.89 -14.06
CA SER A 7 31.63 -36.65 -13.86
C SER A 7 30.15 -37.01 -13.76
N PHE A 8 29.80 -37.78 -12.73
CA PHE A 8 28.42 -38.05 -12.37
C PHE A 8 28.25 -37.72 -10.89
N PHE A 9 28.34 -36.44 -10.55
CA PHE A 9 27.82 -35.84 -9.30
C PHE A 9 28.05 -34.32 -9.35
N LEU A 10 27.37 -33.65 -10.28
CA LEU A 10 27.11 -32.20 -10.22
C LEU A 10 25.59 -31.98 -10.10
N PHE A 11 24.96 -32.80 -9.27
CA PHE A 11 23.55 -32.65 -8.92
C PHE A 11 23.43 -32.65 -7.40
N LEU A 12 23.91 -31.58 -6.78
CA LEU A 12 23.51 -31.24 -5.43
C LEU A 12 23.68 -29.74 -5.22
N PHE A 13 22.68 -29.15 -4.59
CA PHE A 13 22.63 -27.77 -4.12
C PHE A 13 22.52 -26.68 -5.20
N LEU A 14 21.28 -26.29 -5.48
CA LEU A 14 20.80 -25.08 -4.81
C LEU A 14 19.32 -25.25 -4.51
N VAL A 15 19.04 -25.47 -3.23
CA VAL A 15 17.71 -25.32 -2.64
C VAL A 15 17.16 -23.97 -3.10
N THR A 16 16.01 -23.98 -3.77
CA THR A 16 15.23 -22.77 -3.94
C THR A 16 14.82 -22.32 -2.54
N ALA A 17 15.42 -21.23 -2.06
CA ALA A 17 14.91 -20.52 -0.91
C ALA A 17 13.56 -19.92 -1.32
N ILE A 18 12.49 -20.70 -1.21
CA ILE A 18 11.14 -20.17 -1.16
C ILE A 18 11.08 -19.44 0.19
N SER A 19 11.40 -18.15 0.18
CA SER A 19 11.07 -17.31 1.32
C SER A 19 9.54 -17.33 1.43
N ALA A 20 9.01 -18.02 2.44
CA ALA A 20 7.65 -17.78 2.88
C ALA A 20 7.61 -16.33 3.39
N GLN A 21 7.28 -15.39 2.52
CA GLN A 21 7.01 -14.03 2.94
C GLN A 21 5.79 -14.09 3.87
N PRO A 22 5.83 -13.43 5.03
CA PRO A 22 4.76 -13.53 6.01
C PRO A 22 3.46 -13.08 5.37
N LEU A 23 2.38 -13.85 5.59
CA LEU A 23 1.03 -13.66 5.04
C LEU A 23 0.54 -12.19 5.09
N ASN A 24 1.01 -11.40 6.07
CA ASN A 24 0.73 -9.98 6.22
C ASN A 24 1.22 -9.12 5.04
N ASN A 25 2.42 -9.40 4.51
CA ASN A 25 2.97 -8.66 3.37
C ASN A 25 2.10 -8.83 2.12
N SER A 26 1.39 -9.95 1.98
CA SER A 26 0.51 -10.18 0.82
C SER A 26 -0.75 -9.30 0.89
N LEU A 27 -1.34 -9.14 2.06
CA LEU A 27 -2.55 -8.33 2.22
C LEU A 27 -2.23 -6.82 2.10
N GLU A 28 -1.15 -6.36 2.74
CA GLU A 28 -0.70 -4.97 2.63
C GLU A 28 -0.47 -4.57 1.18
N GLN A 29 0.20 -5.41 0.38
CA GLN A 29 0.41 -5.16 -1.05
C GLN A 29 -0.90 -5.13 -1.84
N LYS A 30 -1.87 -6.00 -1.52
CA LYS A 30 -3.21 -5.95 -2.14
C LYS A 30 -3.94 -4.65 -1.80
N ILE A 31 -3.81 -4.15 -0.57
CA ILE A 31 -4.40 -2.87 -0.16
C ILE A 31 -3.73 -1.71 -0.91
N LEU A 32 -2.40 -1.67 -0.97
CA LEU A 32 -1.69 -0.62 -1.72
C LEU A 32 -2.06 -0.63 -3.21
N ASN A 33 -2.06 -1.81 -3.85
CA ASN A 33 -2.48 -1.97 -5.23
C ASN A 33 -3.94 -1.53 -5.43
N ALA A 34 -4.83 -1.84 -4.48
CA ALA A 34 -6.23 -1.42 -4.53
C ALA A 34 -6.40 0.09 -4.37
N ILE A 35 -5.56 0.76 -3.56
CA ILE A 35 -5.53 2.22 -3.46
C ILE A 35 -5.07 2.83 -4.79
N GLU A 36 -3.94 2.35 -5.34
CA GLU A 36 -3.37 2.87 -6.59
C GLU A 36 -4.27 2.62 -7.82
N SER A 37 -4.99 1.50 -7.84
CA SER A 37 -5.94 1.15 -8.91
C SER A 37 -7.38 1.60 -8.64
N GLU A 38 -7.62 2.33 -7.55
CA GLU A 38 -8.94 2.84 -7.19
C GLU A 38 -10.02 1.74 -7.06
N ASN A 39 -9.63 0.59 -6.53
CA ASN A 39 -10.57 -0.49 -6.24
C ASN A 39 -11.36 -0.19 -4.95
N TYR A 40 -12.32 0.72 -5.07
CA TYR A 40 -13.16 1.19 -3.96
C TYR A 40 -13.94 0.06 -3.30
N ILE A 41 -14.47 -0.88 -4.09
CA ILE A 41 -15.27 -2.00 -3.60
C ILE A 41 -14.44 -2.86 -2.64
N PHE A 42 -13.20 -3.16 -3.02
CA PHE A 42 -12.31 -3.95 -2.17
C PHE A 42 -12.00 -3.23 -0.85
N ILE A 43 -11.57 -1.97 -0.91
CA ILE A 43 -11.23 -1.18 0.28
C ILE A 43 -12.45 -0.98 1.19
N GLU A 44 -13.58 -0.60 0.61
CA GLU A 44 -14.82 -0.37 1.35
C GLU A 44 -15.31 -1.64 2.04
N ASN A 45 -15.25 -2.79 1.36
CA ASN A 45 -15.65 -4.07 1.95
C ASN A 45 -14.76 -4.43 3.15
N LEU A 46 -13.44 -4.25 3.04
CA LEU A 46 -12.52 -4.51 4.16
C LEU A 46 -12.78 -3.57 5.35
N ILE A 47 -13.11 -2.31 5.10
CA ILE A 47 -13.46 -1.36 6.16
C ILE A 47 -14.78 -1.77 6.83
N LYS A 48 -15.81 -2.08 6.04
CA LYS A 48 -17.13 -2.51 6.53
C LYS A 48 -17.07 -3.82 7.33
N SER A 49 -16.24 -4.77 6.89
CA SER A 49 -16.02 -6.04 7.61
C SER A 49 -15.12 -5.90 8.83
N LYS A 50 -14.57 -4.70 9.09
CA LYS A 50 -13.61 -4.39 10.16
C LYS A 50 -12.27 -5.12 10.04
N GLU A 51 -11.97 -5.63 8.84
CA GLU A 51 -10.66 -6.22 8.51
C GLU A 51 -9.60 -5.15 8.23
N LEU A 52 -10.03 -3.93 7.89
CA LEU A 52 -9.15 -2.79 7.65
C LEU A 52 -9.64 -1.57 8.44
N SER A 53 -8.77 -1.02 9.28
CA SER A 53 -9.04 0.28 9.92
C SER A 53 -8.83 1.41 8.91
N PRO A 54 -9.71 2.43 8.83
CA PRO A 54 -9.48 3.64 8.05
C PRO A 54 -8.19 4.40 8.46
N HIS A 55 -7.75 4.22 9.71
CA HIS A 55 -6.52 4.79 10.26
C HIS A 55 -5.31 3.83 10.13
N ALA A 56 -5.44 2.72 9.42
CA ALA A 56 -4.35 1.78 9.24
C ALA A 56 -3.14 2.46 8.58
N ARG A 57 -1.96 1.96 8.94
CA ARG A 57 -0.68 2.42 8.38
C ARG A 57 0.00 1.26 7.71
N ILE A 58 0.50 1.48 6.50
CA ILE A 58 1.34 0.53 5.76
C ILE A 58 2.65 1.24 5.48
N ASN A 59 3.78 0.60 5.77
CA ASN A 59 5.11 1.18 5.62
C ASN A 59 5.28 2.53 6.37
N GLY A 60 4.70 2.66 7.57
CA GLY A 60 4.78 3.89 8.37
C GLY A 60 3.94 5.06 7.85
N LYS A 61 3.11 4.86 6.81
CA LYS A 61 2.23 5.91 6.25
C LYS A 61 0.76 5.50 6.36
N PRO A 62 -0.14 6.38 6.84
CA PRO A 62 -1.59 6.19 6.79
C PRO A 62 -2.08 5.90 5.36
N LEU A 63 -3.12 5.07 5.22
CA LEU A 63 -3.69 4.72 3.90
C LEU A 63 -4.08 5.94 3.07
N ILE A 64 -4.64 6.96 3.71
CA ILE A 64 -5.07 8.18 3.03
C ILE A 64 -3.90 9.00 2.47
N ILE A 65 -2.69 8.88 3.07
CA ILE A 65 -1.47 9.47 2.53
C ILE A 65 -0.98 8.70 1.30
N HIS A 66 -1.08 7.36 1.28
CA HIS A 66 -0.82 6.60 0.05
C HIS A 66 -1.74 7.06 -1.08
N ALA A 67 -3.04 7.25 -0.81
CA ALA A 67 -3.98 7.77 -1.81
C ALA A 67 -3.58 9.18 -2.32
N ALA A 68 -3.10 10.06 -1.43
CA ALA A 68 -2.61 11.39 -1.81
C ALA A 68 -1.35 11.36 -2.67
N ILE A 69 -0.39 10.49 -2.34
CA ILE A 69 0.85 10.30 -3.13
C ILE A 69 0.52 9.86 -4.55
N HIS A 70 -0.48 8.98 -4.73
CA HIS A 70 -0.91 8.46 -6.03
C HIS A 70 -1.97 9.31 -6.74
N ASP A 71 -2.29 10.50 -6.22
CA ASP A 71 -3.27 11.44 -6.78
C ASP A 71 -4.69 10.87 -6.93
N LYS A 72 -5.14 10.07 -5.95
CA LYS A 72 -6.43 9.36 -5.96
C LYS A 72 -7.49 10.08 -5.14
N ALA A 73 -8.07 11.13 -5.72
CA ALA A 73 -9.05 12.01 -5.06
C ALA A 73 -10.26 11.24 -4.50
N GLU A 74 -10.86 10.38 -5.29
CA GLU A 74 -12.05 9.62 -4.91
C GLU A 74 -11.74 8.61 -3.79
N MET A 75 -10.54 8.02 -3.80
CA MET A 75 -10.08 7.15 -2.71
C MET A 75 -9.84 7.94 -1.43
N ILE A 76 -9.31 9.18 -1.51
CA ILE A 76 -9.20 10.09 -0.37
C ILE A 76 -10.59 10.38 0.21
N LEU A 77 -11.57 10.70 -0.64
CA LEU A 77 -12.95 10.96 -0.22
C LEU A 77 -13.57 9.73 0.46
N LEU A 78 -13.38 8.54 -0.09
CA LEU A 78 -13.85 7.29 0.51
C LEU A 78 -13.27 7.12 1.93
N LEU A 79 -11.94 7.18 2.06
CA LEU A 79 -11.26 7.00 3.34
C LEU A 79 -11.66 8.08 4.36
N ALA A 80 -11.81 9.34 3.92
CA ALA A 80 -12.28 10.44 4.75
C ALA A 80 -13.71 10.21 5.26
N ASN A 81 -14.62 9.71 4.42
CA ASN A 81 -15.99 9.35 4.81
C ASN A 81 -16.04 8.24 5.86
N TYR A 82 -15.03 7.36 5.88
CA TYR A 82 -14.86 6.35 6.93
C TYR A 82 -14.06 6.85 8.14
N GLY A 83 -13.76 8.15 8.20
CA GLY A 83 -13.18 8.79 9.38
C GLY A 83 -11.66 8.89 9.39
N ALA A 84 -10.96 8.58 8.28
CA ALA A 84 -9.50 8.65 8.25
C ALA A 84 -8.91 10.04 8.57
N LEU A 85 -9.71 11.11 8.49
CA LEU A 85 -9.34 12.49 8.85
C LEU A 85 -9.88 12.96 10.20
N LEU A 86 -10.55 12.10 10.99
CA LEU A 86 -11.00 12.47 12.35
C LEU A 86 -9.83 12.79 13.28
N ILE A 87 -8.67 12.22 12.99
CA ILE A 87 -7.39 12.54 13.60
C ILE A 87 -6.47 12.92 12.45
N GLU A 88 -5.77 14.05 12.58
CA GLU A 88 -4.88 14.56 11.55
C GLU A 88 -3.82 13.49 11.20
N PRO A 89 -3.78 13.00 9.94
CA PRO A 89 -2.90 11.90 9.58
C PRO A 89 -1.47 12.40 9.39
N PHE A 90 -0.59 12.06 10.33
CA PHE A 90 0.85 12.33 10.22
C PHE A 90 1.64 11.07 9.87
N CYS A 91 2.66 11.26 9.04
CA CYS A 91 3.73 10.27 8.85
C CYS A 91 4.78 10.38 9.95
N ASP A 92 5.65 9.37 10.05
CA ASP A 92 6.74 9.32 11.04
C ASP A 92 7.73 10.49 10.90
N GLU A 93 7.75 11.13 9.73
CA GLU A 93 8.55 12.31 9.39
C GLU A 93 7.90 13.64 9.84
N GLY A 94 6.71 13.61 10.45
CA GLY A 94 5.97 14.79 10.91
C GLY A 94 5.21 15.56 9.82
N LYS A 95 5.32 15.14 8.56
CA LYS A 95 4.57 15.68 7.42
C LYS A 95 3.11 15.25 7.43
N ASP A 96 2.23 16.17 7.05
CA ASP A 96 0.81 15.91 6.91
C ASP A 96 0.44 15.42 5.49
N ILE A 97 -0.84 15.13 5.27
CA ILE A 97 -1.34 14.66 3.97
C ILE A 97 -1.21 15.69 2.84
N MET A 98 -1.36 16.99 3.13
CA MET A 98 -1.24 18.05 2.13
C MET A 98 0.22 18.23 1.70
N ASP A 99 1.17 18.14 2.64
CA ASP A 99 2.60 18.17 2.35
C ASP A 99 2.98 17.09 1.32
N TYR A 100 2.54 15.84 1.53
CA TYR A 100 2.79 14.76 0.56
C TYR A 100 2.11 14.99 -0.79
N ALA A 101 0.88 15.54 -0.80
CA ALA A 101 0.18 15.85 -2.04
C ALA A 101 0.91 16.94 -2.85
N ILE A 102 1.49 17.94 -2.19
CA ILE A 102 2.29 19.01 -2.81
C ILE A 102 3.60 18.44 -3.36
N GLU A 103 4.34 17.68 -2.55
CA GLU A 103 5.64 17.10 -2.94
C GLU A 103 5.53 16.17 -4.17
N ASN A 104 4.42 15.45 -4.29
CA ASN A 104 4.16 14.53 -5.40
C ASN A 104 3.44 15.18 -6.60
N LYS A 105 3.14 16.49 -6.53
CA LYS A 105 2.37 17.22 -7.57
C LYS A 105 0.99 16.60 -7.85
N SER A 106 0.37 16.05 -6.82
CA SER A 106 -0.94 15.40 -6.87
C SER A 106 -2.06 16.44 -6.83
N ILE A 107 -2.41 17.00 -7.99
CA ILE A 107 -3.33 18.15 -8.08
C ILE A 107 -4.77 17.75 -7.72
N HIS A 108 -5.20 16.55 -8.08
CA HIS A 108 -6.55 16.07 -7.77
C HIS A 108 -6.69 15.81 -6.26
N ALA A 109 -5.68 15.21 -5.63
CA ALA A 109 -5.61 15.03 -4.20
C ALA A 109 -5.61 16.38 -3.45
N GLN A 110 -4.79 17.35 -3.88
CA GLN A 110 -4.78 18.70 -3.29
C GLN A 110 -6.16 19.35 -3.35
N ALA A 111 -6.81 19.32 -4.52
CA ALA A 111 -8.16 19.88 -4.69
C ALA A 111 -9.19 19.19 -3.79
N GLN A 112 -9.16 17.87 -3.73
CA GLN A 112 -10.09 17.10 -2.90
C GLN A 112 -9.89 17.38 -1.41
N LEU A 113 -8.64 17.49 -0.95
CA LEU A 113 -8.33 17.82 0.45
C LEU A 113 -8.80 19.22 0.82
N ILE A 114 -8.68 20.19 -0.08
CA ILE A 114 -9.24 21.54 0.11
C ILE A 114 -10.76 21.46 0.26
N ILE A 115 -11.45 20.70 -0.60
CA ILE A 115 -12.92 20.56 -0.55
C ILE A 115 -13.37 19.89 0.76
N ILE A 116 -12.70 18.83 1.21
CA ILE A 116 -13.08 18.11 2.44
C ILE A 116 -12.89 18.97 3.69
N ARG A 117 -11.89 19.87 3.69
CA ARG A 117 -11.51 20.71 4.83
C ARG A 117 -12.20 22.08 4.86
N ALA A 118 -12.84 22.49 3.77
CA ALA A 118 -13.51 23.78 3.63
C ALA A 118 -14.78 23.86 4.50
#